data_AF-A0A3B8LJL4-F1
#
_entry.id   AF-A0A3B8LJL4-F1
#
_cell.length_a   1.000
_cell.length_b   1.000
_cell.length_c   1.000
_cell.angle_alpha   90.00
_cell.angle_beta   90.00
_cell.angle_gamma   90.00
#
_symmetry.space_group_name_H-M   'P 1'
#
loop_
_entity.id
_entity.type
_entity.pdbx_description
1 polymer ?
#
loop_
_entity_poly.entity_id
_entity_poly.type
_entity_poly.pdbx_seq_one_letter_code
_entity_poly.pdbx_strand_id
1 'polypeptide(L)' 'MSHFQYNSILFLCVANSARSQMAEGLARTIFGDEVTIHSAGSKPSKVHPLTIKAMA' A
#
# COMPACT_ATOMS: atom_id res chain seq x y z
N MET A 1 -19.20 -12.64 -7.81
CA MET A 1 -17.84 -12.36 -8.33
C MET A 1 -17.81 -10.89 -8.66
N SER A 2 -17.22 -10.08 -7.77
CA SER A 2 -17.10 -8.64 -7.99
C SER A 2 -16.19 -8.45 -9.21
N HIS A 3 -16.66 -7.76 -10.25
CA HIS A 3 -15.87 -7.53 -11.46
C HIS A 3 -15.03 -6.28 -11.28
N PHE A 4 -13.92 -6.39 -10.54
CA PHE A 4 -12.89 -5.36 -10.63
C PHE A 4 -12.29 -5.40 -12.03
N GLN A 5 -12.32 -4.26 -12.74
CA GLN A 5 -11.74 -4.14 -14.08
C GLN A 5 -10.21 -4.30 -14.07
N TYR A 6 -9.59 -4.12 -12.90
CA TYR A 6 -8.15 -4.24 -12.70
C TYR A 6 -7.86 -5.15 -11.51
N ASN A 7 -6.92 -6.07 -11.71
CA ASN A 7 -6.56 -7.05 -10.69
C ASN A 7 -5.43 -6.56 -9.78
N SER A 8 -4.94 -5.33 -9.98
CA SER A 8 -3.85 -4.78 -9.18
C SER A 8 -3.95 -3.26 -8.97
N ILE A 9 -3.41 -2.80 -7.84
CA ILE A 9 -3.31 -1.38 -7.47
C ILE A 9 -1.88 -1.09 -7.00
N LEU A 10 -1.30 0.01 -7.47
CA LEU A 10 0.00 0.51 -7.04
C LEU A 10 -0.14 1.89 -6.37
N PHE A 11 0.23 1.99 -5.10
CA PHE A 11 0.33 3.26 -4.38
C PHE A 11 1.73 3.86 -4.48
N LEU A 12 1.82 5.10 -4.95
CA LEU A 12 3.10 5.81 -5.12
C LEU A 12 3.23 6.98 -4.14
N CYS A 13 4.38 7.10 -3.49
CA CYS A 13 4.81 8.34 -2.84
C CYS A 13 6.31 8.57 -3.09
N VAL A 14 6.91 9.64 -2.57
CA VAL A 14 8.35 9.88 -2.84
C VAL A 14 9.22 8.79 -2.22
N ALA A 15 9.05 8.53 -0.92
CA ALA A 15 10.01 7.74 -0.14
C ALA A 15 9.60 6.28 0.09
N ASN A 16 8.39 5.88 -0.32
CA ASN A 16 7.79 4.59 0.06
C ASN A 16 7.91 4.28 1.57
N SER A 17 7.80 5.32 2.41
CA SER A 17 8.14 5.25 3.83
C SER A 17 6.92 5.40 4.75
N ALA A 18 5.91 6.15 4.33
CA ALA A 18 4.70 6.41 5.12
C ALA A 18 3.42 6.26 4.31
N ARG A 19 3.06 7.29 3.53
CA ARG A 19 1.77 7.35 2.81
C ARG A 19 1.46 6.11 1.98
N SER A 20 2.38 5.71 1.09
CA SER A 20 2.12 4.53 0.23
C SER A 20 2.18 3.20 0.98
N GLN A 21 2.91 3.12 2.10
CA GLN A 21 2.95 1.94 2.97
C GLN A 21 1.65 1.77 3.77
N MET A 22 1.13 2.86 4.35
CA MET A 22 -0.18 2.85 5.03
C MET A 22 -1.30 2.50 4.05
N ALA A 23 -1.29 3.10 2.86
CA ALA A 23 -2.28 2.81 1.82
C ALA A 23 -2.25 1.33 1.39
N GLU A 24 -1.06 0.74 1.22
CA GLU A 24 -0.92 -0.68 0.93
C GLU A 24 -1.52 -1.56 2.04
N GLY A 25 -1.16 -1.33 3.30
CA GLY A 25 -1.68 -2.14 4.42
C GLY A 25 -3.20 -2.05 4.57
N LEU A 26 -3.76 -0.84 4.46
CA LEU A 26 -5.21 -0.64 4.48
C LEU A 26 -5.90 -1.34 3.30
N ALA A 27 -5.38 -1.17 2.09
CA ALA A 27 -5.96 -1.77 0.90
C ALA A 27 -5.92 -3.30 0.93
N ARG A 28 -4.84 -3.91 1.45
CA ARG A 28 -4.79 -5.37 1.67
C ARG A 28 -5.89 -5.85 2.61
N THR A 29 -6.22 -5.08 3.65
CA THR A 29 -7.30 -5.40 4.59
C THR A 29 -8.68 -5.28 3.93
N ILE A 30 -8.87 -4.28 3.06
CA ILE A 30 -10.16 -4.01 2.40
C ILE A 30 -10.44 -5.01 1.27
N PHE A 31 -9.45 -5.30 0.43
CA PHE A 31 -9.64 -6.11 -0.79
C PHE A 31 -9.29 -7.59 -0.59
N GLY A 32 -8.63 -7.95 0.51
CA GLY A 32 -8.16 -9.32 0.73
C GLY A 32 -7.32 -9.82 -0.45
N ASP A 33 -7.65 -11.01 -0.94
CA ASP A 33 -6.95 -11.67 -2.04
C ASP A 33 -7.56 -11.36 -3.42
N GLU A 34 -8.64 -10.56 -3.51
CA GLU A 34 -9.29 -10.25 -4.79
C GLU A 34 -8.47 -9.29 -5.66
N VAL A 35 -7.62 -8.47 -5.04
CA VAL A 35 -6.81 -7.45 -5.74
C VAL A 35 -5.37 -7.50 -5.24
N THR A 36 -4.41 -7.55 -6.18
CA THR A 36 -2.99 -7.51 -5.86
C THR A 36 -2.56 -6.08 -5.51
N ILE A 37 -2.17 -5.84 -4.26
CA ILE A 37 -1.77 -4.52 -3.78
C ILE A 37 -0.25 -4.37 -3.76
N HIS A 38 0.23 -3.21 -4.21
CA HIS A 38 1.64 -2.83 -4.21
C HIS A 38 1.83 -1.40 -3.70
N SER A 39 3.03 -1.09 -3.21
CA SER A 39 3.49 0.29 -3.03
C SER A 39 4.93 0.48 -3.53
N ALA A 40 5.24 1.70 -3.94
CA ALA A 40 6.59 2.08 -4.33
C ALA A 40 6.87 3.57 -4.08
N GLY A 41 8.08 4.00 -4.44
CA GLY A 41 8.43 5.42 -4.46
C GLY A 41 9.58 5.79 -5.36
N SER A 42 9.64 7.06 -5.75
CA SER A 42 10.62 7.57 -6.70
C SER A 42 12.03 7.74 -6.11
N LYS A 43 12.14 7.87 -4.78
CA LYS A 43 13.39 7.91 -4.01
C LYS A 43 13.19 7.12 -2.71
N PRO A 44 13.12 5.78 -2.76
CA PRO A 44 12.78 4.95 -1.60
C PRO A 44 13.71 5.18 -0.41
N SER A 45 13.15 5.08 0.79
CA SER A 45 13.87 5.07 2.06
C SER A 45 13.29 4.01 2.99
N LYS A 46 13.77 3.94 4.24
CA LYS A 46 13.22 3.03 5.24
C LYS A 46 11.80 3.42 5.62
N VAL A 47 10.96 2.43 5.93
CA VAL A 47 9.62 2.67 6.48
C VAL A 47 9.74 3.46 7.77
N HIS A 48 8.98 4.56 7.87
CA HIS A 48 9.02 5.44 9.03
C HIS A 48 8.49 4.70 10.27
N PRO A 49 9.14 4.75 11.44
CA PRO A 49 8.70 3.99 12.62
C PRO A 49 7.25 4.32 13.05
N LEU A 50 6.83 5.58 12.91
CA LEU A 50 5.43 5.97 13.19
C LEU A 50 4.42 5.37 12.19
N THR A 51 4.84 5.05 10.97
CA THR A 51 3.99 4.31 10.02
C THR A 51 3.68 2.93 10.57
N ILE A 52 4.70 2.22 11.06
CA ILE A 52 4.54 0.90 11.66
C ILE A 52 3.62 1.00 12.89
N LYS A 53 3.87 1.99 13.77
CA LYS A 53 3.04 2.20 14.97
C LYS A 53 1.58 2.55 14.65
N ALA A 54 1.31 3.28 13.58
CA ALA A 54 -0.04 3.66 13.19
C ALA A 54 -0.83 2.51 12.53
N MET A 55 -0.13 1.50 12.01
CA MET A 55 -0.72 0.33 11.33
C MET A 55 -0.77 -0.93 12.21
N ALA A 56 -0.23 -0.86 13.44
CA ALA A 56 -0.29 -1.92 14.44
C ALA A 56 -1.63 -1.93 15.17
#